data_AF-A0A925H3E1-F1
#
_entry.id   AF-A0A925H3E1-F1
#
_cell.length_a   1.000
_cell.length_b   1.000
_cell.length_c   1.000
_cell.angle_alpha   90.00
_cell.angle_beta   90.00
_cell.angle_gamma   90.00
#
_symmetry.space_group_name_H-M   'P 1'
#
loop_
_entity.id
_entity.type
_entity.pdbx_description
1 polymer ?
#
loop_
_entity_poly.entity_id
_entity_poly.type
_entity_poly.pdbx_seq_one_letter_code
_entity_poly.pdbx_strand_id
1 'polypeptide(L)'
;MMRIESGKYSAGMTHPHWGLNERGRASFRDRVSFSQPFAEPPRLIIAISGLDIRNDYPTSVTAETERAAVDGFGLRISTAYGGVQEVTLTWVAIGAA
;
A
#
# COMPACT_ATOMS: atom_id res chain seq x y z
N MET A 1 8.90 14.24 -21.20
CA MET A 1 9.45 15.00 -20.04
C MET A 1 9.34 14.11 -18.81
N MET A 2 10.30 14.12 -17.88
CA MET A 2 10.21 13.30 -16.66
C MET A 2 9.24 13.94 -15.66
N ARG A 3 8.35 13.14 -15.08
CA ARG A 3 7.37 13.52 -14.05
C ARG A 3 7.55 12.67 -12.82
N ILE A 4 7.36 13.29 -11.67
CA ILE A 4 7.33 12.63 -10.37
C ILE A 4 5.99 12.93 -9.73
N GLU A 5 5.31 11.90 -9.23
CA GLU A 5 4.15 12.03 -8.37
C GLU A 5 4.41 11.25 -7.08
N SER A 6 3.90 11.73 -5.95
CA SER A 6 4.05 11.05 -4.67
C SER A 6 2.81 11.24 -3.81
N GLY A 7 2.65 10.36 -2.84
CA GLY A 7 1.50 10.42 -1.95
C GLY A 7 1.63 9.48 -0.76
N LYS A 8 0.58 9.49 0.06
CA LYS A 8 0.37 8.54 1.14
C LYS A 8 -0.89 7.75 0.90
N TYR A 9 -0.89 6.50 1.35
CA TYR A 9 -2.06 5.65 1.39
C TYR A 9 -2.14 5.05 2.79
N SER A 10 -3.30 5.20 3.44
CA SER A 10 -3.55 4.66 4.78
C SER A 10 -4.77 3.77 4.73
N ALA A 11 -4.64 2.56 5.27
CA ALA A 11 -5.76 1.64 5.46
C ALA A 11 -5.64 0.99 6.84
N GLY A 12 -6.80 0.74 7.45
CA GLY A 12 -6.90 0.26 8.82
C GLY A 12 -8.28 -0.31 9.09
N MET A 13 -8.60 -0.55 10.35
CA MET A 13 -9.86 -1.19 10.77
C MET A 13 -11.14 -0.52 10.29
N THR A 14 -11.10 0.77 9.96
CA THR A 14 -12.24 1.49 9.40
C THR A 14 -12.46 1.20 7.91
N HIS A 15 -11.47 0.63 7.23
CA HIS A 15 -11.54 0.31 5.82
C HIS A 15 -12.38 -0.97 5.60
N PRO A 16 -13.33 -0.97 4.64
CA PRO A 16 -14.06 -2.18 4.28
C PRO A 16 -13.10 -3.33 3.98
N HIS A 17 -13.42 -4.51 4.51
CA HIS A 17 -12.64 -5.75 4.32
C HIS A 17 -11.21 -5.72 4.87
N TRP A 18 -10.90 -4.81 5.81
CA TRP A 18 -9.64 -4.84 6.56
C TRP A 18 -9.59 -6.05 7.50
N GLY A 19 -9.11 -7.19 7.01
CA GLY A 19 -9.01 -8.44 7.78
C GLY A 19 -7.64 -8.65 8.47
N LEU A 20 -6.76 -7.65 8.49
CA LEU A 20 -5.38 -7.80 8.98
C LEU A 20 -5.27 -7.68 10.51
N ASN A 21 -6.33 -7.23 11.17
CA ASN A 21 -6.46 -7.20 12.61
C ASN A 21 -6.80 -8.58 13.21
N GLU A 22 -7.40 -9.47 12.41
CA GLU A 22 -7.76 -10.83 12.82
C GLU A 22 -6.53 -11.72 12.93
N ARG A 23 -6.60 -12.75 13.79
CA ARG A 23 -5.48 -13.67 14.00
C ARG A 23 -5.24 -14.52 12.76
N GLY A 24 -3.97 -14.62 12.36
CA GLY A 24 -3.51 -15.51 11.30
C GLY A 24 -3.01 -14.74 10.07
N ARG A 25 -2.83 -15.48 8.97
CA ARG A 25 -2.35 -14.91 7.72
C ARG A 25 -3.50 -14.21 6.99
N ALA A 26 -3.30 -12.96 6.64
CA ALA A 26 -4.27 -12.17 5.89
C ALA A 26 -3.57 -11.26 4.87
N SER A 27 -4.32 -10.87 3.83
CA SER A 27 -3.90 -9.88 2.85
C SER A 27 -5.05 -8.94 2.53
N PHE A 28 -4.76 -7.65 2.45
CA PHE A 28 -5.66 -6.60 2.02
C PHE A 28 -5.15 -6.05 0.70
N ARG A 29 -6.08 -5.76 -0.21
CA ARG A 29 -5.76 -5.21 -1.53
C ARG A 29 -6.58 -3.98 -1.78
N ASP A 30 -5.95 -3.00 -2.39
CA ASP A 30 -6.63 -1.81 -2.89
C ASP A 30 -5.90 -1.25 -4.11
N ARG A 31 -6.38 -0.13 -4.63
CA ARG A 31 -5.82 0.57 -5.77
C ARG A 31 -5.54 2.03 -5.41
N VAL A 32 -4.36 2.49 -5.78
CA VAL A 32 -4.00 3.90 -5.74
C VAL A 32 -4.05 4.45 -7.16
N SER A 33 -4.84 5.50 -7.37
CA SER A 33 -4.91 6.21 -8.65
C SER A 33 -3.95 7.39 -8.66
N PHE A 34 -3.28 7.61 -9.78
CA PHE A 34 -2.51 8.83 -9.98
C PHE A 34 -3.43 10.00 -10.28
N SER A 35 -2.99 11.22 -9.97
CA SER A 35 -3.72 12.45 -10.29
C SER A 35 -3.90 12.65 -11.79
N GLN A 36 -2.92 12.18 -12.57
CA GLN A 36 -2.93 12.19 -14.03
C GLN A 36 -2.26 10.91 -14.56
N PRO A 37 -2.71 10.36 -15.70
CA PRO A 37 -2.01 9.24 -16.32
C PRO A 37 -0.57 9.60 -16.71
N PHE A 38 0.36 8.65 -16.58
CA PHE A 38 1.70 8.71 -17.19
C PHE A 38 1.62 8.25 -18.65
N ALA A 39 2.62 8.57 -19.48
CA ALA A 39 2.68 8.08 -20.86
C ALA A 39 2.93 6.55 -20.93
N GLU A 40 3.61 6.00 -19.94
CA GLU A 40 3.91 4.58 -19.76
C GLU A 40 3.89 4.23 -18.26
N PRO A 41 3.74 2.95 -17.86
CA PRO A 41 3.76 2.57 -16.45
C PRO A 41 5.01 3.10 -15.74
N PRO A 42 4.87 3.92 -14.69
CA PRO A 42 6.01 4.54 -14.01
C PRO A 42 6.77 3.51 -13.16
N ARG A 43 8.01 3.85 -12.81
CA ARG A 43 8.73 3.14 -11.74
C ARG A 43 8.15 3.57 -10.40
N LEU A 44 7.86 2.59 -9.55
CA LEU A 44 7.25 2.82 -8.24
C LEU A 44 8.21 2.42 -7.12
N ILE A 45 8.27 3.27 -6.10
CA ILE A 45 8.89 2.98 -4.82
C ILE A 45 7.79 3.14 -3.77
N ILE A 46 7.64 2.15 -2.90
CA ILE A 46 6.74 2.21 -1.75
C ILE A 46 7.50 1.89 -0.47
N ALA A 47 7.10 2.51 0.63
CA ALA A 47 7.65 2.25 1.95
C ALA A 47 6.56 2.34 2.99
N ILE A 48 6.62 1.49 4.02
CA ILE A 48 5.79 1.63 5.22
C ILE A 48 6.30 2.86 5.97
N SER A 49 5.41 3.83 6.19
CA SER A 49 5.72 5.10 6.87
C SER A 49 4.87 5.35 8.12
N GLY A 50 3.90 4.47 8.40
CA GLY A 50 3.19 4.37 9.67
C GLY A 50 2.67 2.96 9.88
N LEU A 51 2.70 2.49 11.13
CA LEU A 51 2.26 1.16 11.51
C LEU A 51 1.64 1.22 12.91
N ASP A 52 0.37 0.83 13.01
CA ASP A 52 -0.29 0.56 14.28
C ASP A 52 -0.59 -0.94 14.36
N ILE A 53 0.05 -1.61 15.32
CA ILE A 53 -0.06 -3.05 15.54
C ILE A 53 -0.21 -3.31 17.03
N ARG A 54 -1.09 -4.25 17.37
CA ARG A 54 -1.24 -4.69 18.76
C ARG A 54 0.06 -5.29 19.28
N ASN A 55 0.36 -5.02 20.54
CA ASN A 55 1.56 -5.50 21.22
C ASN A 55 1.53 -6.98 21.63
N ASP A 56 0.39 -7.66 21.47
CA ASP A 56 0.22 -9.09 21.76
C ASP A 56 0.36 -9.99 20.52
N TYR A 57 0.80 -9.44 19.38
CA TYR A 57 1.07 -10.14 18.14
C TYR A 57 2.53 -9.91 17.69
N PRO A 58 3.19 -10.90 17.06
CA PRO A 58 4.46 -10.65 16.42
C PRO A 58 4.30 -9.71 15.23
N THR A 59 5.20 -8.72 15.11
CA THR A 59 5.20 -7.80 13.97
C THR A 59 5.58 -8.53 12.69
N SER A 60 4.64 -8.61 11.76
CA SER A 60 4.86 -9.11 10.41
C SER A 60 3.94 -8.34 9.46
N VAL A 61 4.51 -7.41 8.70
CA VAL A 61 3.80 -6.63 7.68
C VAL A 61 4.67 -6.52 6.44
N THR A 62 4.10 -6.87 5.29
CA THR A 62 4.69 -6.61 3.98
C THR A 62 3.76 -5.75 3.15
N ALA A 63 4.34 -4.88 2.34
CA ALA A 63 3.61 -4.04 1.39
C ALA A 63 4.26 -4.19 0.02
N GLU A 64 3.44 -4.49 -0.99
CA GLU A 64 3.88 -4.77 -2.36
C GLU A 64 3.00 -4.00 -3.34
N THR A 65 3.60 -3.56 -4.45
CA THR A 65 2.84 -3.06 -5.59
C THR A 65 2.43 -4.22 -6.47
N GLU A 66 1.21 -4.18 -7.00
CA GLU A 66 0.68 -5.11 -7.97
C GLU A 66 0.26 -4.34 -9.23
N ARG A 67 0.56 -4.86 -10.42
CA ARG A 67 0.00 -4.35 -11.70
C ARG A 67 0.12 -2.82 -11.85
N ALA A 68 1.34 -2.29 -11.82
CA ALA A 68 1.57 -0.87 -12.14
C ALA A 68 1.08 -0.56 -13.56
N ALA A 69 0.24 0.46 -13.68
CA ALA A 69 -0.34 0.93 -14.93
C ALA A 69 -0.12 2.44 -15.08
N VAL A 70 -0.50 2.99 -16.24
CA VAL A 70 -0.36 4.43 -16.51
C VAL A 70 -1.19 5.31 -15.58
N ASP A 71 -2.31 4.81 -15.08
CA ASP A 71 -3.32 5.54 -14.31
C ASP A 71 -3.31 5.21 -12.81
N GLY A 72 -2.45 4.29 -12.38
CA GLY A 72 -2.33 3.92 -10.97
C GLY A 72 -1.59 2.61 -10.76
N PHE A 73 -1.73 2.07 -9.56
CA PHE A 73 -1.17 0.77 -9.20
C PHE A 73 -2.06 0.05 -8.17
N GLY A 74 -2.06 -1.27 -8.23
CA GLY A 74 -2.59 -2.10 -7.16
C GLY A 74 -1.62 -2.14 -5.98
N LEU A 75 -2.18 -2.27 -4.79
CA LEU A 75 -1.44 -2.40 -3.56
C LEU A 75 -1.87 -3.68 -2.86
N ARG A 76 -0.91 -4.42 -2.31
CA ARG A 76 -1.16 -5.54 -1.41
C ARG A 76 -0.43 -5.32 -0.09
N ILE A 77 -1.18 -5.33 1.00
CA ILE A 77 -0.65 -5.33 2.37
C ILE A 77 -0.91 -6.71 2.96
N SER A 78 0.10 -7.37 3.52
CA SER A 78 -0.06 -8.71 4.09
C SER A 78 0.56 -8.81 5.48
N THR A 79 0.02 -9.73 6.29
CA THR A 79 0.58 -10.12 7.59
C THR A 79 0.60 -11.63 7.72
N ALA A 80 1.59 -12.16 8.44
CA ALA A 80 1.64 -13.58 8.77
C ALA A 80 0.85 -13.94 10.04
N TYR A 81 0.62 -12.98 10.94
CA TYR A 81 0.12 -13.26 12.29
C TYR A 81 -1.16 -12.51 12.65
N GLY A 82 -1.46 -11.40 11.98
CA GLY A 82 -2.60 -10.55 12.31
C GLY A 82 -2.25 -9.38 13.22
N GLY A 83 -3.25 -8.82 13.89
CA GLY A 83 -3.08 -7.77 14.90
C GLY A 83 -2.81 -6.37 14.34
N VAL A 84 -2.78 -6.20 13.02
CA VAL A 84 -2.52 -4.92 12.36
C VAL A 84 -3.77 -4.05 12.38
N GLN A 85 -3.71 -2.92 13.10
CA GLN A 85 -4.83 -1.99 13.24
C GLN A 85 -4.86 -1.00 12.08
N GLU A 86 -3.69 -0.49 11.68
CA GLU A 86 -3.53 0.46 10.58
C GLU A 86 -2.13 0.34 9.96
N VAL A 87 -2.05 0.54 8.65
CA VAL A 87 -0.79 0.71 7.91
C VAL A 87 -0.89 1.97 7.07
N THR A 88 0.13 2.81 7.16
CA THR A 88 0.35 3.94 6.25
C THR A 88 1.57 3.65 5.39
N LEU A 89 1.40 3.82 4.07
CA LEU A 89 2.45 3.73 3.07
C LEU A 89 2.72 5.10 2.48
N THR A 90 3.98 5.39 2.23
CA THR A 90 4.40 6.47 1.34
C THR A 90 4.81 5.86 0.01
N TRP A 91 4.41 6.49 -1.10
CA TRP A 91 4.76 6.05 -2.44
C TRP A 91 5.31 7.19 -3.29
N VAL A 92 6.18 6.84 -4.24
CA VAL A 92 6.74 7.75 -5.26
C VAL A 92 6.68 7.04 -6.60
N ALA A 93 6.09 7.69 -7.60
CA ALA A 93 6.03 7.28 -8.99
C ALA A 93 6.94 8.19 -9.83
N ILE A 94 7.82 7.60 -10.63
CA ILE A 94 8.76 8.32 -11.51
C ILE A 94 8.60 7.77 -12.92
N GLY A 95 8.22 8.61 -13.87
CA GLY A 95 7.97 8.18 -15.25
C GLY A 95 7.86 9.34 -16.24
N ALA A 96 7.53 9.02 -17.48
CA ALA A 96 7.26 10.03 -18.50
C ALA A 96 5.85 10.61 -18.33
N ALA A 97 5.74 11.94 -18.41
CA ALA A 97 4.47 12.64 -18.60
C ALA A 97 3.93 12.38 -20.02
#